data_AF-A0A1B6I9R9-F1
#
_entry.id   AF-A0A1B6I9R9-F1
#
_cell.length_a   1.000
_cell.length_b   1.000
_cell.length_c   1.000
_cell.angle_alpha   90.00
_cell.angle_beta   90.00
_cell.angle_gamma   90.00
#
_symmetry.space_group_name_H-M   'P 1'
#
loop_
_entity.id
_entity.type
_entity.pdbx_description
1 polymer ?
#
loop_
_entity_poly.entity_id
_entity_poly.type
_entity_poly.pdbx_seq_one_letter_code
_entity_poly.pdbx_strand_id
1 'polypeptide(L)'
;ESKLLDGTVQPKLIMDNVKKGVTAINPLVRTAGVTFVGILSVYMGSQLQLYFDGEKPALLQQIAAECDKHAGETPRSPVRGVKQESRRASVDTVLSNATEDDEDRPHHPL
;
A
#
# COMPACT_ATOMS: atom_id res chain seq x y z
N GLU A 1 17.03 -29.04 2.82
CA GLU A 1 17.39 -27.62 2.77
C GLU A 1 16.13 -26.77 2.74
N SER A 2 15.73 -26.21 3.89
CA SER A 2 14.50 -25.43 4.06
C SER A 2 14.86 -24.00 4.47
N LYS A 3 15.30 -23.21 3.49
CA LYS A 3 15.38 -21.74 3.58
C LYS A 3 14.18 -21.13 2.86
N LEU A 4 13.01 -21.33 3.42
CA LEU A 4 11.85 -20.51 3.11
C LEU A 4 11.11 -20.35 4.44
N LEU A 5 10.67 -19.13 4.75
CA LEU A 5 9.85 -18.77 5.92
C LEU A 5 10.64 -18.34 7.18
N ASP A 6 11.60 -17.42 7.02
CA ASP A 6 11.52 -16.23 7.88
C ASP A 6 10.58 -15.27 7.14
N GLY A 7 9.70 -14.53 7.83
CA GLY A 7 8.57 -13.78 7.28
C GLY A 7 8.90 -12.65 6.29
N THR A 8 10.11 -12.65 5.74
CA THR A 8 10.62 -11.71 4.75
C THR A 8 10.15 -12.14 3.35
N VAL A 9 9.18 -11.40 2.82
CA VAL A 9 8.78 -11.48 1.43
C VAL A 9 9.96 -11.08 0.54
N GLN A 10 10.35 -11.93 -0.41
CA GLN A 10 11.43 -11.64 -1.36
C GLN A 10 10.86 -10.95 -2.62
N PRO A 11 11.15 -9.65 -2.85
CA PRO A 11 10.57 -8.92 -3.98
C PRO A 11 10.92 -9.51 -5.34
N LYS A 12 12.15 -10.04 -5.47
CA LYS A 12 12.63 -10.70 -6.70
C LYS A 12 11.75 -11.89 -7.11
N LEU A 13 11.45 -12.78 -6.16
CA LEU A 13 10.64 -13.96 -6.42
C LEU A 13 9.20 -13.60 -6.81
N ILE A 14 8.64 -12.57 -6.19
CA ILE A 14 7.33 -12.05 -6.61
C ILE A 14 7.41 -11.58 -8.04
N MET A 15 8.41 -10.76 -8.38
CA MET A 15 8.50 -10.15 -9.69
C MET A 15 8.66 -11.17 -10.82
N ASP A 16 9.42 -12.24 -10.61
CA ASP A 16 9.54 -13.33 -11.58
C ASP A 16 8.19 -14.01 -11.87
N ASN A 17 7.35 -14.17 -10.84
CA ASN A 17 6.01 -14.73 -11.00
C ASN A 17 5.04 -13.74 -11.65
N VAL A 18 5.14 -12.47 -11.31
CA VAL A 18 4.34 -11.41 -11.93
C VAL A 18 4.64 -11.32 -13.42
N LYS A 19 5.92 -11.36 -13.81
CA LYS A 19 6.33 -11.35 -15.22
C LYS A 19 5.73 -12.51 -16.01
N LYS A 20 5.69 -13.71 -15.42
CA LYS A 20 5.00 -14.87 -16.03
C LYS A 20 3.49 -14.64 -16.18
N GLY A 21 2.85 -14.03 -15.18
CA GLY A 21 1.43 -13.70 -15.24
C GLY A 21 1.11 -12.69 -16.34
N VAL A 22 1.87 -11.61 -16.41
CA VAL A 22 1.70 -10.51 -17.37
C VAL A 22 2.01 -10.95 -18.81
N THR A 23 2.90 -11.94 -19.01
CA THR A 23 3.22 -12.50 -20.33
C THR A 23 2.40 -13.73 -20.70
N ALA A 24 1.46 -14.15 -19.83
CA ALA A 24 0.63 -15.32 -20.06
C ALA A 24 -0.15 -15.23 -21.39
N ILE A 25 -0.32 -16.38 -22.05
CA ILE A 25 -1.09 -16.51 -23.29
C ILE A 25 -2.58 -16.29 -23.02
N ASN A 26 -3.06 -16.76 -21.87
CA ASN A 26 -4.45 -16.59 -21.48
C ASN A 26 -4.72 -15.10 -21.14
N PRO A 27 -5.68 -14.44 -21.82
CA PRO A 27 -5.94 -13.02 -21.62
C PRO A 27 -6.47 -12.70 -20.22
N LEU A 28 -7.18 -13.61 -19.55
CA LEU A 28 -7.66 -13.41 -18.18
C LEU A 28 -6.49 -13.44 -17.18
N VAL A 29 -5.56 -14.37 -17.36
CA VAL A 29 -4.35 -14.46 -16.52
C VAL A 29 -3.48 -13.22 -16.72
N ARG A 30 -3.31 -12.79 -17.97
CA ARG A 30 -2.60 -11.56 -18.30
C ARG A 30 -3.22 -10.34 -17.63
N THR A 31 -4.55 -10.21 -17.73
CA THR A 31 -5.28 -9.09 -17.11
C THR A 31 -5.12 -9.09 -15.59
N ALA A 32 -5.27 -10.26 -14.94
CA ALA A 32 -5.03 -10.39 -13.51
C ALA A 32 -3.58 -10.02 -13.12
N GLY A 33 -2.61 -10.41 -13.93
CA GLY A 33 -1.20 -10.02 -13.75
C GLY A 33 -1.01 -8.51 -13.82
N VAL A 34 -1.61 -7.85 -14.82
CA VAL A 34 -1.53 -6.38 -14.96
C VAL A 34 -2.20 -5.67 -13.79
N THR A 35 -3.41 -6.07 -13.38
CA THR A 35 -4.09 -5.49 -12.21
C THR A 35 -3.28 -5.68 -10.93
N PHE A 36 -2.62 -6.84 -10.78
CA PHE A 36 -1.72 -7.05 -9.66
C PHE A 36 -0.51 -6.10 -9.69
N VAL A 37 0.07 -5.82 -10.87
CA VAL A 37 1.14 -4.83 -11.03
C VAL A 37 0.68 -3.43 -10.59
N GLY A 38 -0.54 -3.03 -10.96
CA GLY A 38 -1.13 -1.76 -10.51
C GLY A 38 -1.16 -1.65 -8.98
N ILE A 39 -1.68 -2.67 -8.29
CA ILE A 39 -1.69 -2.70 -6.82
C ILE A 39 -0.27 -2.70 -6.25
N LEU A 40 0.64 -3.50 -6.83
CA LEU A 40 2.02 -3.63 -6.36
C LEU A 40 2.80 -2.32 -6.51
N SER A 41 2.43 -1.46 -7.48
CA SER A 41 3.03 -0.13 -7.68
C SER A 41 2.89 0.78 -6.46
N VAL A 42 1.79 0.64 -5.70
CA VAL A 42 1.56 1.39 -4.45
C VAL A 42 2.55 0.98 -3.34
N TYR A 43 3.05 -0.26 -3.38
CA TYR A 43 4.00 -0.79 -2.39
C TYR A 43 5.46 -0.64 -2.81
N MET A 44 5.78 -0.77 -4.10
CA MET A 44 7.16 -0.79 -4.62
C MET A 44 7.58 0.50 -5.33
N GLY A 45 6.62 1.33 -5.76
CA GLY A 45 6.87 2.57 -6.49
C GLY A 45 7.55 2.35 -7.84
N SER A 46 8.36 3.33 -8.25
CA SER A 46 8.98 3.43 -9.57
C SER A 46 9.93 2.27 -9.92
N GLN A 47 10.47 1.56 -8.92
CA GLN A 47 11.34 0.40 -9.14
C GLN A 47 10.66 -0.72 -9.93
N LEU A 48 9.33 -0.76 -9.94
CA LEU A 48 8.53 -1.74 -10.65
C LEU A 48 8.69 -1.63 -12.17
N GLN A 49 8.85 -0.41 -12.71
CA GLN A 49 8.93 -0.16 -14.15
C GLN A 49 10.16 -0.84 -14.77
N LEU A 50 11.30 -0.81 -14.07
CA LEU A 50 12.56 -1.41 -14.53
C LEU A 50 12.46 -2.92 -14.79
N TYR A 51 11.52 -3.62 -14.16
CA TYR A 51 11.33 -5.06 -14.37
C TYR A 51 10.61 -5.39 -15.68
N PHE A 52 9.89 -4.41 -16.26
CA PHE A 52 9.09 -4.58 -17.46
C PHE A 52 9.66 -3.88 -18.70
N ASP A 53 10.72 -3.07 -18.58
CA ASP A 53 11.31 -2.28 -19.69
C ASP A 53 11.66 -3.10 -20.97
N GLY A 54 11.90 -4.41 -20.84
CA GLY A 54 12.16 -5.30 -21.97
C GLY A 54 10.90 -5.90 -22.64
N GLU A 55 9.71 -5.54 -22.20
CA GLU A 55 8.44 -6.05 -22.73
C GLU A 55 7.94 -5.26 -23.94
N LYS A 56 6.96 -5.82 -24.65
CA LYS A 56 6.38 -5.19 -25.86
C LYS A 56 5.74 -3.83 -25.53
N PRO A 57 5.83 -2.82 -26.42
CA PRO A 57 5.29 -1.47 -26.16
C PRO A 57 3.81 -1.44 -25.73
N ALA A 58 2.96 -2.26 -26.36
CA ALA A 58 1.54 -2.33 -26.00
C ALA A 58 1.31 -2.84 -24.56
N LEU A 59 2.17 -3.77 -24.11
CA LEU A 59 2.09 -4.33 -22.76
C LEU A 59 2.59 -3.32 -21.72
N LEU A 60 3.67 -2.60 -22.04
CA LEU A 60 4.16 -1.49 -21.22
C LEU A 60 3.12 -0.40 -21.05
N GLN A 61 2.43 -0.01 -22.13
CA GLN A 61 1.35 0.97 -22.08
C GLN A 61 0.19 0.49 -21.20
N GLN A 62 -0.17 -0.80 -21.29
CA GLN A 62 -1.22 -1.38 -20.46
C GLN A 62 -0.85 -1.39 -18.97
N ILE A 63 0.41 -1.72 -18.65
CA ILE A 63 0.94 -1.67 -17.29
C ILE A 63 0.93 -0.24 -16.75
N ALA A 64 1.44 0.72 -17.53
CA ALA A 64 1.48 2.13 -17.14
C ALA A 64 0.07 2.66 -16.84
N ALA A 65 -0.88 2.41 -17.74
CA ALA A 65 -2.27 2.80 -17.54
C ALA A 65 -2.92 2.17 -16.31
N GLU A 66 -2.50 0.96 -15.91
CA GLU A 66 -2.97 0.35 -14.67
C GLU A 66 -2.32 0.98 -13.44
N CYS A 67 -1.00 1.21 -13.46
CA CYS A 67 -0.29 1.90 -12.38
C CYS A 67 -0.83 3.31 -12.13
N ASP A 68 -1.18 4.04 -13.20
CA ASP A 68 -1.73 5.40 -13.11
C ASP A 68 -3.08 5.44 -12.38
N LYS A 69 -3.89 4.39 -12.46
CA LYS A 69 -5.16 4.31 -11.70
C LYS A 69 -4.95 4.22 -10.20
N HIS A 70 -3.81 3.67 -9.79
CA HIS A 70 -3.42 3.51 -8.40
C HIS A 70 -2.40 4.58 -7.97
N ALA A 71 -2.01 5.49 -8.87
CA ALA A 71 -1.08 6.55 -8.58
C ALA A 71 -1.68 7.51 -7.53
N GLY A 72 -0.93 7.76 -6.47
CA GLY A 72 -1.37 8.59 -5.35
C GLY A 72 -2.22 7.86 -4.31
N GLU A 73 -2.56 6.59 -4.50
CA GLU A 73 -3.11 5.77 -3.41
C GLU A 73 -2.01 5.46 -2.38
N THR A 74 -2.37 5.42 -1.10
CA THR A 74 -1.47 4.97 -0.04
C THR A 74 -1.73 3.50 0.29
N PRO A 75 -0.68 2.70 0.58
CA PRO A 75 -0.84 1.31 1.02
C PRO A 75 -1.85 1.19 2.16
N ARG A 76 -2.86 0.33 1.99
CA ARG A 76 -3.86 0.12 3.05
C ARG A 76 -3.22 -0.59 4.25
N SER A 77 -3.68 -0.23 5.45
CA SER A 77 -3.23 -0.88 6.68
C SER A 77 -3.53 -2.38 6.64
N PRO A 78 -2.56 -3.26 6.99
CA PRO A 78 -2.77 -4.71 6.96
C PRO A 78 -3.88 -5.15 7.93
N VAL A 79 -4.86 -5.91 7.43
CA VAL A 79 -5.99 -6.44 8.24
C VAL A 79 -5.79 -7.90 8.68
N ARG A 80 -4.75 -8.59 8.17
CA ARG A 80 -4.39 -9.97 8.50
C ARG A 80 -2.89 -10.06 8.75
N GLY A 81 -2.46 -10.97 9.61
CA GLY A 81 -1.04 -11.21 9.90
C GLY A 81 -0.37 -10.13 10.76
N VAL A 82 -1.12 -9.15 11.28
CA VAL A 82 -0.61 -8.22 12.30
C VAL A 82 -0.45 -8.99 13.62
N LYS A 83 0.80 -9.20 14.05
CA LYS A 83 1.07 -9.61 15.43
C LYS A 83 0.60 -8.44 16.31
N GLN A 84 -0.36 -8.68 17.19
CA GLN A 84 -0.85 -7.67 18.14
C GLN A 84 0.28 -7.33 19.12
N GLU A 85 1.24 -6.51 18.71
CA GLU A 85 2.07 -5.78 19.65
C GLU A 85 1.19 -4.62 20.10
N SER A 86 0.53 -4.81 21.26
CA SER A 86 -0.21 -3.83 22.06
C SER A 86 -0.54 -2.51 21.36
N ARG A 87 -1.80 -2.32 20.98
CA ARG A 87 -2.36 -0.99 20.65
C ARG A 87 -2.14 -0.06 21.85
N ARG A 88 -1.01 0.64 21.91
CA ARG A 88 -0.95 1.95 22.55
C ARG A 88 -1.54 2.91 21.53
N ALA A 89 -2.83 3.18 21.68
CA ALA A 89 -3.42 4.38 21.13
C ALA A 89 -2.64 5.56 21.71
N SER A 90 -1.68 6.09 20.96
CA SER A 90 -1.13 7.42 21.22
C SER A 90 -1.88 8.36 20.29
N VAL A 91 -3.07 8.76 20.72
CA VAL A 91 -3.64 10.04 20.28
C VAL A 91 -2.89 11.07 21.09
N ASP A 92 -2.02 11.80 20.39
CA ASP A 92 -1.24 12.91 20.92
C ASP A 92 -2.16 14.00 21.49
N THR A 93 -1.69 14.57 22.59
CA THR A 93 -2.38 15.46 23.51
C THR A 93 -2.32 16.89 23.00
N VAL A 94 -3.50 17.51 22.87
CA VAL A 94 -3.79 18.94 23.09
C VAL A 94 -3.13 19.96 22.14
N LEU A 95 -3.96 20.51 21.24
CA LEU A 95 -3.89 21.94 20.94
C LEU A 95 -5.30 22.51 20.74
N SER A 96 -5.80 23.17 21.77
CA SER A 96 -6.75 24.26 21.61
C SER A 96 -6.43 25.30 22.68
N ASN A 97 -5.51 26.19 22.33
CA ASN A 97 -5.35 27.48 22.98
C ASN A 97 -6.45 28.40 22.43
N ALA A 98 -7.40 28.76 23.28
CA ALA A 98 -8.23 29.94 23.12
C ALA A 98 -8.30 30.64 24.48
N THR A 99 -7.42 31.64 24.63
CA THR A 99 -7.62 32.93 25.33
C THR A 99 -9.10 33.33 25.40
N GLU A 100 -9.68 34.00 26.39
CA GLU A 100 -9.26 34.76 27.58
C GLU A 100 -10.57 35.03 28.36
N ASP A 101 -10.45 35.28 29.67
CA ASP A 101 -11.29 36.14 30.52
C ASP A 101 -12.84 36.04 30.48
N ASP A 102 -13.46 35.55 31.57
CA ASP A 102 -14.38 36.39 32.36
C ASP A 102 -14.64 35.78 33.75
N GLU A 103 -14.85 36.67 34.72
CA GLU A 103 -14.75 36.47 36.14
C GLU A 103 -15.92 35.72 36.82
N ASP A 104 -15.56 35.11 37.95
CA ASP A 104 -16.31 34.90 39.19
C ASP A 104 -17.84 35.10 39.17
N ARG A 105 -18.61 34.00 39.24
CA ARG A 105 -19.93 34.02 39.88
C ARG A 105 -20.28 32.69 40.57
N PRO A 106 -20.64 32.70 41.87
CA PRO A 106 -20.76 31.48 42.67
C PRO A 106 -22.03 30.69 42.36
N HIS A 107 -21.89 29.36 42.47
CA HIS A 107 -22.94 28.35 42.39
C HIS A 107 -24.06 28.64 43.40
N HIS A 108 -25.30 28.75 42.92
CA HIS A 108 -26.49 28.59 43.77
C HIS A 108 -27.15 27.25 43.44
N PRO A 109 -27.35 26.35 44.44
CA PRO A 109 -28.16 25.16 44.25
C PRO A 109 -29.64 25.51 44.47
N LEU A 110 -30.53 24.91 43.68
CA LEU A 110 -31.83 24.36 44.10
C LEU A 110 -32.30 23.40 43.02
#